data_AF-F8AC13-F1
#
_entry.id   AF-F8AC13-F1
#
_cell.length_a   1.000
_cell.length_b   1.000
_cell.length_c   1.000
_cell.angle_alpha   90.00
_cell.angle_beta   90.00
_cell.angle_gamma   90.00
#
_symmetry.space_group_name_H-M   'P 1'
#
loop_
_entity.id
_entity.type
_entity.pdbx_description
1 polymer ?
#
loop_
_entity_poly.entity_id
_entity_poly.type
_entity_poly.pdbx_seq_one_letter_code
_entity_poly.pdbx_strand_id
1 'polypeptide(L)'
;MKIENLYQKFNVQTEQVKQAQTQELNQKATQANQQPAVERDRVEISQTARDIKKIESIVKTSPDVRADKVRAIKEQIESGTYQVDSKKVANAMLADLLKDIA
;
A
#
# COMPACT_ATOMS: atom_id res chain seq x y z
N MET A 1 -15.78 21.06 15.61
CA MET A 1 -15.29 19.76 15.12
C MET A 1 -13.81 19.91 14.80
N LYS A 2 -12.93 19.28 15.61
CA LYS A 2 -11.48 19.30 15.42
C LYS A 2 -11.06 17.87 15.10
N ILE A 3 -10.64 17.62 13.86
CA ILE A 3 -10.09 16.33 13.42
C ILE A 3 -8.58 16.42 13.68
N GLU A 4 -8.21 16.47 14.96
CA GLU A 4 -6.83 16.25 15.36
C GLU A 4 -6.71 14.80 15.78
N ASN A 5 -5.65 14.15 15.27
CA ASN A 5 -5.06 12.92 15.79
C ASN A 5 -5.56 11.57 15.22
N LEU A 6 -5.21 11.27 13.95
CA LEU A 6 -5.19 9.87 13.49
C LEU A 6 -3.97 9.48 12.64
N TYR A 7 -2.91 10.31 12.60
CA TYR A 7 -1.73 10.04 11.77
C TYR A 7 -0.46 9.65 12.55
N GLN A 8 -0.52 9.51 13.88
CA GLN A 8 0.70 9.33 14.69
C GLN A 8 1.14 7.88 14.98
N LYS A 9 0.55 6.83 14.37
CA LYS A 9 0.87 5.45 14.79
C LYS A 9 1.32 4.43 13.75
N PHE A 10 1.56 4.80 12.48
CA PHE A 10 2.07 3.82 11.52
C PHE A 10 3.17 4.41 10.64
N ASN A 11 4.44 4.17 11.04
CA ASN A 11 5.49 3.56 10.21
C ASN A 11 6.83 3.56 10.96
N VAL A 12 6.96 2.60 11.88
CA VAL A 12 8.22 2.23 12.53
C VAL A 12 8.99 1.29 11.61
N GLN A 13 9.52 1.79 10.49
CA GLN A 13 10.63 1.15 9.76
C GLN A 13 11.12 2.05 8.60
N THR A 14 11.99 2.99 8.93
CA THR A 14 12.88 3.65 7.95
C THR A 14 14.27 3.82 8.58
N GLU A 15 14.71 2.80 9.33
CA GLU A 15 16.04 2.75 9.96
C GLU A 15 17.17 2.47 8.95
N GLN A 16 16.87 2.10 7.70
CA GLN A 16 17.91 1.74 6.72
C GLN A 16 18.45 2.93 5.90
N VAL A 17 17.87 4.12 5.98
CA VAL A 17 18.38 5.32 5.26
C VAL A 17 19.34 6.14 6.13
N LYS A 18 19.43 5.87 7.45
CA LYS A 18 20.34 6.57 8.38
C LYS A 18 21.79 6.08 8.35
N GLN A 19 22.05 4.87 7.84
CA GLN A 19 23.39 4.28 7.93
C GLN A 19 24.37 4.84 6.87
N ALA A 20 23.87 5.45 5.80
CA ALA A 20 24.72 6.09 4.79
C ALA A 20 25.19 7.51 5.16
N GLN A 21 24.63 8.14 6.21
CA GLN A 21 24.94 9.55 6.55
C GLN A 21 25.74 9.71 7.85
N THR A 22 25.96 8.64 8.62
CA THR A 22 26.59 8.73 9.96
C THR A 22 28.12 8.57 9.94
N GLN A 23 28.74 8.18 8.82
CA GLN A 23 30.20 7.96 8.77
C GLN A 23 31.04 9.16 8.29
N GLU A 24 30.44 10.24 7.78
CA GLU A 24 31.21 11.37 7.22
C GLU A 24 31.25 12.65 8.10
N LEU A 25 30.52 12.70 9.23
CA LEU A 25 30.31 13.96 9.98
C LEU A 25 31.10 14.13 11.29
N ASN A 26 32.05 13.26 11.61
CA ASN A 26 32.89 13.40 12.82
C ASN A 26 34.28 14.02 12.56
N GLN A 27 34.47 14.73 11.45
CA GLN A 27 35.69 15.50 11.19
C GLN A 27 35.37 16.82 10.48
N LYS A 28 34.87 17.82 11.22
CA LYS A 28 35.08 19.27 10.99
C LYS A 28 34.14 20.11 11.85
N ALA A 29 34.31 20.02 13.17
CA ALA A 29 33.82 21.03 14.08
C ALA A 29 34.87 22.13 14.24
N THR A 30 35.03 23.00 13.23
CA THR A 30 35.59 24.33 13.43
C THR A 30 35.20 25.27 12.31
N GLN A 31 34.42 26.27 12.71
CA GLN A 31 34.39 27.64 12.20
C GLN A 31 33.57 27.94 10.93
N ALA A 32 32.75 28.96 11.15
CA ALA A 32 32.48 30.07 10.24
C ALA A 32 31.15 30.03 9.47
N ASN A 33 30.34 31.00 9.90
CA ASN A 33 29.66 31.98 9.08
C ASN A 33 28.23 31.68 8.63
N GLN A 34 27.39 32.65 9.00
CA GLN A 34 26.03 32.83 8.59
C GLN A 34 25.97 32.87 7.05
N GLN A 35 25.30 31.90 6.46
CA GLN A 35 24.97 31.90 5.04
C GLN A 35 23.48 31.63 4.90
N PRO A 36 22.79 32.36 4.00
CA PRO A 36 21.34 32.34 3.89
C PRO A 36 20.86 30.92 3.62
N ALA A 37 19.77 30.54 4.26
CA ALA A 37 19.15 29.23 4.12
C ALA A 37 18.85 29.00 2.63
N VAL A 38 19.69 28.21 1.96
CA VAL A 38 19.41 27.65 0.66
C VAL A 38 18.12 26.87 0.84
N GLU A 39 17.03 27.36 0.23
CA GLU A 39 15.75 26.67 0.22
C GLU A 39 16.00 25.32 -0.44
N ARG A 40 16.09 24.27 0.38
CA ARG A 40 16.34 22.92 -0.10
C ARG A 40 15.04 22.45 -0.73
N ASP A 41 15.12 22.03 -1.99
CA ASP A 41 14.01 21.38 -2.68
C ASP A 41 13.50 20.21 -1.82
N ARG A 42 12.26 20.35 -1.35
CA ARG A 42 11.59 19.37 -0.51
C ARG A 42 10.79 18.44 -1.40
N VAL A 43 11.23 17.19 -1.49
CA VAL A 43 10.49 16.13 -2.19
C VAL A 43 9.49 15.51 -1.22
N GLU A 44 8.20 15.78 -1.42
CA GLU A 44 7.11 15.11 -0.70
C GLU A 44 6.43 14.06 -1.60
N ILE A 45 6.29 12.84 -1.10
CA ILE A 45 5.55 11.78 -1.81
C ILE A 45 4.05 12.08 -1.72
N SER A 46 3.40 12.18 -2.89
CA SER A 46 1.96 12.39 -2.99
C SER A 46 1.16 11.30 -2.28
N GLN A 47 -0.05 11.65 -1.81
CA GLN A 47 -0.92 10.70 -1.12
C GLN A 47 -1.22 9.47 -2.00
N THR A 48 -1.53 9.68 -3.28
CA THR A 48 -1.78 8.61 -4.25
C THR A 48 -0.60 7.63 -4.37
N ALA A 49 0.64 8.15 -4.40
CA ALA A 49 1.82 7.29 -4.47
C ALA A 49 2.03 6.45 -3.19
N ARG A 50 1.64 6.97 -2.02
CA ARG A 50 1.63 6.20 -0.77
C ARG A 50 0.57 5.10 -0.81
N ASP A 51 -0.61 5.39 -1.35
CA ASP A 51 -1.70 4.43 -1.46
C ASP A 51 -1.35 3.28 -2.42
N ILE A 52 -0.72 3.58 -3.55
CA ILE A 52 -0.22 2.56 -4.50
C ILE A 52 0.78 1.64 -3.82
N LYS A 53 1.80 2.19 -3.12
CA LYS A 53 2.78 1.37 -2.40
C LYS A 53 2.12 0.47 -1.35
N LYS A 54 1.08 0.96 -0.68
CA LYS A 54 0.30 0.17 0.29
C LYS A 54 -0.43 -0.97 -0.42
N ILE A 55 -1.10 -0.71 -1.55
CA ILE A 55 -1.80 -1.73 -2.33
C ILE A 55 -0.82 -2.80 -2.83
N GLU A 56 0.34 -2.39 -3.37
CA GLU A 56 1.39 -3.32 -3.81
C GLU A 56 1.86 -4.23 -2.67
N SER A 57 2.06 -3.68 -1.47
CA SER A 57 2.48 -4.48 -0.31
C SER A 57 1.43 -5.52 0.06
N ILE A 58 0.14 -5.13 0.08
CA ILE A 58 -0.98 -6.01 0.41
C ILE A 58 -1.08 -7.14 -0.63
N VAL A 59 -0.97 -6.81 -1.92
CA VAL A 59 -1.01 -7.80 -3.01
C VAL A 59 0.13 -8.80 -2.88
N LYS A 60 1.36 -8.33 -2.61
CA LYS A 60 2.53 -9.20 -2.43
C LYS A 60 2.42 -10.14 -1.23
N THR A 61 1.78 -9.70 -0.14
CA THR A 61 1.60 -10.52 1.07
C THR A 61 0.34 -11.38 1.02
N SER A 62 -0.54 -11.16 0.05
CA SER A 62 -1.80 -11.89 -0.03
C SER A 62 -1.53 -13.32 -0.53
N PRO A 63 -2.17 -14.33 0.07
CA PRO A 63 -2.06 -15.70 -0.41
C PRO A 63 -2.71 -15.83 -1.80
N ASP A 64 -2.11 -16.65 -2.65
CA ASP A 64 -2.64 -16.96 -3.99
C ASP A 64 -4.06 -17.57 -3.89
N VAL A 65 -4.28 -18.43 -2.90
CA VAL A 65 -5.58 -19.04 -2.62
C VAL A 65 -6.19 -18.48 -1.34
N ARG A 66 -7.40 -17.92 -1.45
CA ARG A 66 -8.21 -17.48 -0.30
C ARG A 66 -8.97 -18.66 0.30
N ALA A 67 -8.26 -19.52 1.03
CA ALA A 67 -8.78 -20.79 1.58
C ALA A 67 -10.11 -20.64 2.33
N ASP A 68 -10.26 -19.57 3.13
CA ASP A 68 -11.49 -19.34 3.90
C ASP A 68 -12.72 -19.11 3.02
N LYS A 69 -12.56 -18.37 1.91
CA LYS A 69 -13.66 -18.14 0.95
C LYS A 69 -14.04 -19.43 0.22
N VAL A 70 -13.05 -20.23 -0.13
CA VAL A 70 -13.27 -21.54 -0.78
C VAL A 70 -14.04 -22.46 0.17
N ARG A 71 -13.62 -22.55 1.44
CA ARG A 71 -14.30 -23.34 2.46
C ARG A 71 -15.75 -22.91 2.65
N ALA A 72 -16.01 -21.61 2.82
CA ALA A 72 -17.35 -21.09 3.00
C ALA A 72 -18.29 -21.41 1.81
N ILE A 73 -17.78 -21.32 0.57
CA ILE A 73 -18.57 -21.67 -0.62
C ILE A 73 -18.81 -23.19 -0.70
N LYS A 74 -17.80 -24.01 -0.37
CA LYS A 74 -17.95 -25.48 -0.32
C LYS A 74 -19.05 -25.89 0.65
N GLU A 75 -19.06 -25.33 1.86
CA GLU A 75 -20.10 -25.58 2.87
C GLU A 75 -21.49 -25.19 2.38
N GLN A 76 -21.62 -24.06 1.65
CA GLN A 76 -22.90 -23.65 1.05
C GLN A 76 -23.37 -24.60 -0.04
N ILE A 77 -22.44 -25.14 -0.83
CA ILE A 77 -22.75 -26.14 -1.87
C ILE A 77 -23.19 -27.45 -1.21
N GLU A 78 -22.46 -27.94 -0.21
CA GLU A 78 -22.79 -29.19 0.51
C GLU A 78 -24.13 -29.10 1.24
N SER A 79 -24.44 -27.95 1.84
CA SER A 79 -25.73 -27.69 2.50
C SER A 79 -26.88 -27.39 1.52
N GLY A 80 -26.62 -27.31 0.22
CA GLY A 80 -27.61 -26.97 -0.80
C GLY A 80 -28.14 -25.52 -0.74
N THR A 81 -27.48 -24.66 0.03
CA THR A 81 -27.87 -23.24 0.21
C THR A 81 -27.17 -22.30 -0.78
N TYR A 82 -26.23 -22.82 -1.58
CA TYR A 82 -25.58 -22.04 -2.62
C TYR A 82 -26.52 -21.79 -3.80
N GLN A 83 -26.95 -20.54 -3.97
CA GLN A 83 -27.79 -20.12 -5.09
C GLN A 83 -26.95 -19.43 -6.18
N VAL A 84 -26.98 -20.00 -7.38
CA VAL A 84 -26.33 -19.41 -8.55
C VAL A 84 -27.19 -18.27 -9.10
N ASP A 85 -26.63 -17.08 -9.17
CA ASP A 85 -27.26 -15.92 -9.80
C ASP A 85 -26.88 -15.85 -11.28
N SER A 86 -27.81 -16.21 -12.16
CA SER A 86 -27.60 -16.24 -13.61
C SER A 86 -27.22 -14.87 -14.19
N LYS A 87 -27.70 -13.76 -13.61
CA LYS A 87 -27.34 -12.41 -14.06
C LYS A 87 -25.87 -12.10 -13.75
N LYS A 88 -25.41 -12.48 -12.56
CA LYS A 88 -23.99 -12.33 -12.19
C LYS A 88 -23.09 -13.15 -13.12
N VAL A 89 -23.50 -14.37 -13.47
CA VAL A 89 -22.75 -15.23 -14.40
C VAL A 89 -22.65 -14.57 -15.79
N ALA A 90 -23.78 -14.14 -16.36
CA ALA A 90 -23.77 -13.48 -17.66
C ALA A 90 -22.93 -12.19 -17.66
N ASN A 91 -23.03 -11.38 -16.61
CA ASN A 91 -22.22 -10.16 -16.47
C ASN A 91 -20.72 -10.48 -16.38
N ALA A 92 -20.34 -11.54 -15.66
CA ALA A 92 -18.94 -11.97 -15.58
C ALA A 92 -18.41 -12.44 -16.94
N MET A 93 -19.20 -13.19 -17.70
CA MET A 93 -18.85 -13.61 -19.06
C MET A 93 -18.62 -12.42 -19.99
N LEU A 94 -19.53 -11.43 -19.97
CA LEU A 94 -19.38 -10.23 -20.80
C LEU A 94 -18.18 -9.39 -20.37
N ALA A 95 -17.94 -9.24 -19.06
CA ALA A 95 -16.80 -8.51 -18.54
C ALA A 95 -15.46 -9.15 -18.94
N ASP A 96 -15.39 -10.49 -18.94
CA ASP A 96 -14.21 -11.24 -19.38
C ASP A 96 -13.98 -11.03 -20.90
N LEU A 97 -15.03 -11.17 -21.71
CA LEU A 97 -14.95 -10.94 -23.15
C LEU A 97 -14.47 -9.52 -23.51
N LEU A 98 -14.90 -8.50 -22.77
CA LEU A 98 -14.49 -7.12 -23.00
C LEU A 98 -13.03 -6.86 -22.61
N LYS A 99 -12.49 -7.60 -21.65
CA LYS A 99 -11.10 -7.45 -21.21
C LYS A 99 -10.10 -7.90 -22.29
N ASP A 100 -10.48 -8.87 -23.12
CA ASP A 100 -9.63 -9.37 -24.21
C ASP A 100 -9.67 -8.52 -25.48
N ILE A 101 -10.70 -7.65 -25.61
CA ILE A 101 -10.89 -6.77 -26.77
C ILE A 101 -10.22 -5.39 -26.55
N ALA A 102 -9.99 -5.00 -25.29
CA ALA A 102 -9.38 -3.73 -24.90
C ALA A 102 -7.86 -3.84 -24.73
#